data_AF-A0A9W5U290-F1
#
_entry.id   AF-A0A9W5U290-F1
#
_cell.length_a   1.000
_cell.length_b   1.000
_cell.length_c   1.000
_cell.angle_alpha   90.00
_cell.angle_beta   90.00
_cell.angle_gamma   90.00
#
_symmetry.space_group_name_H-M   'P 1'
#
loop_
_entity.id
_entity.type
_entity.pdbx_description
1 polymer ?
#
loop_
_entity_poly.entity_id
_entity_poly.type
_entity_poly.pdbx_seq_one_letter_code
_entity_poly.pdbx_strand_id
1 'polypeptide(L)'
;MASWVGVSPGNNESAGKKNSSKTTKGNKALKTMAVECVLGTSGQNNRINAHRKRITKRQGKKKGTIASAHLILTIAFNILKTGEPYQELGANYMKKEQKNKELKMIEYLKRKGYNISPSDQKTA
;
A
#
# COMPACT_ATOMS: atom_id res chain seq x y z
N MET A 1 -8.45 11.03 3.64
CA MET A 1 -9.82 10.50 3.77
C MET A 1 -10.02 9.52 4.92
N ALA A 2 -9.03 8.73 5.35
CA ALA A 2 -9.27 7.68 6.35
C ALA A 2 -8.96 8.05 7.82
N SER A 3 -8.70 9.33 8.12
CA SER A 3 -8.41 9.83 9.47
C SER A 3 -9.61 9.66 10.42
N TRP A 4 -10.84 9.85 9.92
CA TRP A 4 -12.08 9.68 10.69
C TRP A 4 -12.37 8.22 11.12
N VAL A 5 -11.87 7.23 10.38
CA VAL A 5 -11.96 5.79 10.76
C VAL A 5 -10.84 5.39 11.73
N GLY A 6 -9.79 6.20 11.87
CA GLY A 6 -8.67 5.89 12.76
C GLY A 6 -7.70 4.84 12.22
N VAL A 7 -7.57 4.73 10.89
CA VAL A 7 -6.59 3.86 10.20
C VAL A 7 -5.43 4.65 9.57
N SER A 8 -5.45 5.97 9.66
CA SER A 8 -4.35 6.82 9.22
C SER A 8 -3.36 7.05 10.37
N PRO A 9 -2.04 7.08 10.11
CA PRO A 9 -1.08 7.57 11.10
C PRO A 9 -1.42 9.01 11.48
N GLY A 10 -1.28 9.36 12.76
CA GLY A 10 -1.43 10.72 13.23
C GLY A 10 -0.29 11.60 12.70
N ASN A 11 -0.64 12.80 12.26
CA ASN A 11 0.32 13.84 11.87
C ASN A 11 0.45 14.84 13.02
N ASN A 12 1.29 14.53 14.01
CA ASN A 12 1.56 15.40 15.15
C ASN A 12 2.98 15.98 15.02
N GLU A 13 3.05 17.21 14.55
CA GLU A 13 4.27 17.98 14.39
C GLU A 13 4.05 19.37 14.99
N SER A 14 5.02 19.82 15.78
CA SER A 14 5.05 21.17 16.35
C SER A 14 6.48 21.69 16.29
N ALA A 15 6.65 22.95 15.86
CA ALA A 15 7.95 23.60 15.70
C ALA A 15 8.99 22.74 14.95
N GLY A 16 8.57 22.02 13.89
CA GLY A 16 9.44 21.15 13.09
C GLY A 16 9.88 19.85 13.77
N LYS A 17 9.37 19.55 14.98
CA LYS A 17 9.63 18.29 15.68
C LYS A 17 8.45 17.35 15.55
N LYS A 18 8.73 16.13 15.08
CA LYS A 18 7.75 15.06 14.96
C LYS A 18 7.56 14.37 16.32
N ASN A 19 6.32 14.41 16.81
CA ASN A 19 5.93 13.77 18.05
C ASN A 19 5.35 12.36 17.76
N SER A 20 4.27 12.00 18.44
CA SER A 20 3.59 10.71 18.30
C SER A 20 2.98 10.53 16.91
N SER A 21 3.30 9.40 16.26
CA SER A 21 2.69 8.96 14.99
C SER A 21 1.61 7.88 15.19
N LYS A 22 1.07 7.76 16.41
CA LYS A 22 -0.01 6.80 16.72
C LYS A 22 -1.22 7.07 15.82
N THR A 23 -1.92 6.01 15.43
CA THR A 23 -3.20 6.13 14.71
C THR A 23 -4.19 7.00 15.47
N THR A 24 -4.94 7.83 14.74
CA THR A 24 -5.99 8.67 15.31
C THR A 24 -7.09 7.83 15.96
N LYS A 25 -7.78 8.41 16.95
CA LYS A 25 -9.07 7.88 17.40
C LYS A 25 -10.08 8.13 16.29
N GLY A 26 -10.88 7.11 15.97
CA GLY A 26 -11.89 7.16 14.91
C GLY A 26 -12.99 6.14 15.17
N ASN A 27 -13.89 5.96 14.21
CA ASN A 27 -15.01 5.02 14.35
C ASN A 27 -14.50 3.57 14.57
N LYS A 28 -14.72 3.04 15.78
CA LYS A 28 -14.24 1.72 16.20
C LYS A 28 -14.90 0.60 15.40
N ALA A 29 -16.19 0.68 15.12
CA ALA A 29 -16.92 -0.34 14.37
C ALA A 29 -16.38 -0.46 12.94
N LEU A 30 -16.29 0.66 12.21
CA LEU A 30 -15.74 0.68 10.85
C LEU A 30 -14.30 0.19 10.79
N LYS A 31 -13.49 0.55 11.80
CA LYS A 31 -12.12 0.08 11.91
C LYS A 31 -12.05 -1.43 12.09
N THR A 32 -12.87 -1.99 12.99
CA THR A 32 -12.92 -3.44 13.23
C THR A 32 -13.37 -4.17 11.97
N MET A 33 -14.46 -3.74 11.33
CA MET A 33 -14.95 -4.33 10.08
C MET A 33 -13.88 -4.31 8.99
N ALA A 34 -13.22 -3.18 8.78
CA ALA A 34 -12.15 -3.09 7.76
C ALA A 34 -10.98 -4.03 8.07
N VAL A 35 -10.62 -4.19 9.35
CA VAL A 35 -9.59 -5.14 9.79
C VAL A 35 -10.04 -6.58 9.55
N GLU A 36 -11.27 -6.94 9.87
CA GLU A 36 -11.84 -8.26 9.62
C GLU A 36 -11.87 -8.59 8.13
N CYS A 37 -12.29 -7.66 7.27
CA CYS A 37 -12.23 -7.82 5.82
C CYS A 37 -10.80 -8.12 5.35
N VAL A 38 -9.80 -7.36 5.85
CA VAL A 38 -8.39 -7.62 5.54
C VAL A 38 -7.97 -9.02 5.98
N LEU A 39 -8.36 -9.46 7.18
CA LEU A 39 -8.02 -10.79 7.69
C LEU A 39 -8.70 -11.90 6.87
N GLY A 40 -9.93 -11.69 6.41
CA GLY A 40 -10.64 -12.59 5.50
C GLY A 40 -9.95 -12.77 4.15
N THR A 41 -9.16 -11.78 3.71
CA THR A 41 -8.30 -11.94 2.51
C THR A 41 -7.04 -12.78 2.75
N SER A 42 -6.78 -13.20 3.99
CA SER A 42 -5.60 -14.00 4.31
C SER A 42 -5.66 -15.36 3.59
N GLY A 43 -4.56 -15.75 2.97
CA GLY A 43 -4.48 -16.97 2.15
C GLY A 43 -4.90 -16.79 0.68
N GLN A 44 -5.65 -15.75 0.34
CA GLN A 44 -6.10 -15.52 -1.05
C GLN A 44 -5.01 -14.90 -1.93
N ASN A 45 -5.03 -15.21 -3.23
CA ASN A 45 -4.11 -14.67 -4.23
C ASN A 45 -4.62 -13.35 -4.83
N ASN A 46 -4.84 -12.33 -3.99
CA ASN A 46 -5.37 -11.03 -4.40
C ASN A 46 -4.43 -9.86 -4.05
N ARG A 47 -4.73 -8.68 -4.59
CA ARG A 47 -3.98 -7.44 -4.39
C ARG A 47 -3.93 -7.01 -2.93
N ILE A 48 -5.02 -7.19 -2.19
CA ILE A 48 -5.15 -6.76 -0.79
C ILE A 48 -4.20 -7.58 0.10
N ASN A 49 -4.20 -8.91 -0.02
CA ASN A 49 -3.30 -9.77 0.72
C ASN A 49 -1.83 -9.55 0.31
N ALA A 50 -1.56 -9.36 -0.98
CA ALA A 50 -0.22 -9.01 -1.46
C ALA A 50 0.28 -7.68 -0.89
N HIS A 51 -0.60 -6.67 -0.80
CA HIS A 51 -0.31 -5.39 -0.13
C HIS A 51 -0.01 -5.60 1.36
N ARG A 52 -0.86 -6.36 2.07
CA ARG A 52 -0.69 -6.68 3.49
C ARG A 52 0.64 -7.37 3.76
N LYS A 53 0.99 -8.40 2.98
CA LYS A 53 2.25 -9.15 3.12
C LYS A 53 3.46 -8.25 2.93
N ARG A 54 3.42 -7.35 1.93
CA ARG A 54 4.52 -6.42 1.65
C ARG A 54 4.74 -5.44 2.80
N ILE A 55 3.68 -4.81 3.29
CA ILE A 55 3.80 -3.86 4.40
C ILE A 55 4.17 -4.59 5.69
N THR A 56 3.64 -5.79 5.92
CA THR A 56 4.00 -6.64 7.07
C THR A 56 5.49 -6.96 7.08
N LYS A 57 6.07 -7.31 5.92
CA LYS A 57 7.53 -7.56 5.80
C LYS A 57 8.37 -6.33 6.19
N ARG A 58 7.90 -5.11 5.89
CA ARG A 58 8.65 -3.87 6.16
C ARG A 58 8.39 -3.27 7.55
N GLN A 59 7.17 -3.40 8.08
CA GLN A 59 6.71 -2.61 9.23
C GLN A 59 6.03 -3.45 10.34
N GLY A 60 5.95 -4.77 10.16
CA GLY A 60 5.32 -5.68 11.10
C GLY A 60 3.81 -5.85 10.89
N LYS A 61 3.27 -6.93 11.49
CA LYS A 61 1.91 -7.44 11.23
C LYS A 61 0.81 -6.41 11.50
N LYS A 62 0.85 -5.73 12.66
CA LYS A 62 -0.17 -4.75 13.07
C LYS A 62 -0.26 -3.59 12.08
N LYS A 63 0.88 -3.02 11.69
CA LYS A 63 0.94 -1.90 10.73
C LYS A 63 0.52 -2.35 9.33
N GLY A 64 0.90 -3.56 8.92
CA GLY A 64 0.46 -4.15 7.65
C GLY A 64 -1.05 -4.30 7.53
N THR A 65 -1.70 -4.77 8.60
CA THR A 65 -3.17 -4.88 8.64
C THR A 65 -3.85 -3.52 8.55
N ILE A 66 -3.41 -2.53 9.34
CA ILE A 66 -4.01 -1.19 9.32
C ILE A 66 -3.81 -0.48 7.97
N ALA A 67 -2.62 -0.59 7.37
CA ALA A 67 -2.37 -0.05 6.03
C ALA A 67 -3.27 -0.70 4.97
N SER A 68 -3.52 -2.00 5.09
CA SER A 68 -4.42 -2.72 4.17
C SER A 68 -5.89 -2.35 4.41
N ALA A 69 -6.29 -2.05 5.66
CA ALA A 69 -7.62 -1.56 5.97
C ALA A 69 -7.86 -0.18 5.33
N HIS A 70 -6.84 0.69 5.34
CA HIS A 70 -6.88 1.95 4.59
C HIS A 70 -7.07 1.71 3.08
N LEU A 71 -6.38 0.71 2.50
CA LEU A 71 -6.56 0.34 1.10
C LEU A 71 -8.00 -0.10 0.81
N ILE A 72 -8.60 -0.97 1.63
CA ILE A 72 -10.00 -1.40 1.45
C ILE A 72 -10.96 -0.21 1.52
N LEU A 73 -10.79 0.69 2.49
CA LEU A 73 -11.63 1.89 2.60
C LEU A 73 -11.50 2.81 1.40
N THR A 74 -10.30 2.88 0.79
CA THR A 74 -10.08 3.67 -0.43
C THR A 74 -10.80 3.03 -1.62
N ILE A 75 -10.78 1.70 -1.72
CA ILE A 75 -11.53 0.96 -2.74
C ILE A 75 -13.03 1.20 -2.56
N ALA A 76 -13.55 1.03 -1.35
CA ALA A 76 -14.96 1.24 -1.03
C ALA A 76 -15.41 2.67 -1.37
N PHE A 77 -14.60 3.68 -1.02
CA PHE A 77 -14.87 5.06 -1.38
C PHE A 77 -14.94 5.27 -2.90
N ASN A 78 -14.01 4.68 -3.65
CA ASN A 78 -14.01 4.81 -5.11
C ASN A 78 -15.22 4.13 -5.75
N ILE A 79 -15.62 2.93 -5.28
CA ILE A 79 -16.84 2.26 -5.73
C ILE A 79 -18.05 3.16 -5.49
N LEU A 80 -18.20 3.71 -4.28
CA LEU A 80 -19.33 4.57 -3.95
C LEU A 80 -19.32 5.88 -4.75
N LYS A 81 -18.14 6.43 -5.05
CA LYS A 81 -18.00 7.69 -5.77
C LYS A 81 -18.25 7.54 -7.28
N THR A 82 -17.79 6.46 -7.88
CA THR A 82 -17.83 6.24 -9.34
C THR A 82 -19.00 5.36 -9.77
N GLY A 83 -19.55 4.54 -8.87
CA GLY A 83 -20.51 3.49 -9.18
C GLY A 83 -19.87 2.26 -9.84
N GLU A 84 -18.56 2.28 -10.13
CA GLU A 84 -17.88 1.18 -10.80
C GLU A 84 -17.50 0.06 -9.82
N PRO A 85 -17.72 -1.21 -10.18
CA PRO A 85 -17.33 -2.32 -9.33
C PRO A 85 -15.81 -2.43 -9.22
N TYR A 86 -15.33 -2.90 -8.07
CA TYR A 86 -13.90 -3.12 -7.89
C TYR A 86 -13.40 -4.28 -8.74
N GLN A 87 -12.47 -3.96 -9.66
CA GLN A 87 -11.75 -4.95 -10.45
C GLN A 87 -10.48 -5.41 -9.71
N GLU A 88 -10.40 -6.71 -9.45
CA GLU A 88 -9.25 -7.31 -8.80
C GLU A 88 -8.07 -7.47 -9.78
N LEU A 89 -6.95 -6.80 -9.47
CA LEU A 89 -5.75 -6.75 -10.34
C LEU A 89 -4.76 -7.89 -10.07
N GLY A 90 -4.98 -8.67 -9.01
CA GLY A 90 -4.16 -9.81 -8.62
C GLY A 90 -2.92 -9.45 -7.81
N ALA A 91 -2.28 -10.47 -7.23
CA ALA A 91 -1.13 -10.29 -6.34
C ALA A 91 0.12 -9.74 -7.04
N ASN A 92 0.26 -9.95 -8.35
CA ASN A 92 1.43 -9.56 -9.14
C ASN A 92 1.35 -8.12 -9.71
N TYR A 93 0.22 -7.42 -9.53
CA TYR A 93 0.01 -6.06 -10.06
C TYR A 93 1.19 -5.11 -9.79
N MET A 94 1.65 -5.08 -8.54
CA MET A 94 2.72 -4.17 -8.13
C MET A 94 4.11 -4.57 -8.66
N LYS A 95 4.35 -5.86 -8.90
CA LYS A 95 5.61 -6.31 -9.53
C LYS A 95 5.65 -5.81 -10.98
N LYS A 96 4.52 -5.87 -11.70
CA LYS A 96 4.38 -5.35 -13.05
C LYS A 96 4.60 -3.83 -13.09
N GLU A 97 4.02 -3.09 -12.15
CA GLU A 97 4.27 -1.64 -12.05
C GLU A 97 5.74 -1.32 -11.76
N GLN A 98 6.39 -2.06 -10.88
CA GLN A 98 7.80 -1.83 -10.55
C GLN A 98 8.70 -2.05 -11.76
N LYS A 99 8.49 -3.15 -12.51
CA LYS A 99 9.21 -3.40 -13.77
C LYS A 99 9.00 -2.27 -14.78
N ASN A 100 7.78 -1.76 -14.91
CA ASN A 100 7.50 -0.61 -15.79
C ASN A 100 8.23 0.67 -15.36
N LYS A 101 8.36 0.92 -14.05
CA LYS A 101 9.13 2.06 -13.54
C LYS A 101 10.63 1.92 -13.80
N GLU A 102 11.17 0.71 -13.63
CA GLU A 102 12.56 0.39 -13.95
C GLU A 102 12.86 0.62 -15.43
N LEU A 103 11.97 0.17 -16.33
CA LEU A 103 12.10 0.42 -17.78
C LEU A 103 12.10 1.92 -18.11
N LYS A 104 11.17 2.69 -17.54
CA LYS A 104 11.12 4.15 -17.73
C LYS A 104 12.39 4.85 -17.20
N MET A 105 12.96 4.36 -16.10
CA MET A 105 14.21 4.89 -15.56
C MET A 105 15.39 4.59 -16.48
N ILE A 106 15.48 3.37 -17.02
CA ILE A 106 16.50 2.97 -17.99
C ILE A 106 16.41 3.87 -19.23
N GLU A 107 15.21 4.10 -19.75
CA GLU A 107 14.98 4.98 -20.89
C GLU A 107 15.40 6.43 -20.61
N TYR A 108 15.04 6.96 -19.44
CA TYR A 108 15.44 8.29 -19.00
C TYR A 108 16.96 8.46 -18.92
N LEU A 109 17.66 7.48 -18.36
CA LEU A 109 19.12 7.50 -18.23
C LEU A 109 19.82 7.35 -19.59
N LYS A 110 19.30 6.50 -20.48
CA LYS A 110 19.80 6.41 -21.88
C LYS A 110 19.66 7.75 -22.61
N ARG A 111 18.52 8.44 -22.46
CA ARG A 111 18.32 9.78 -23.05
C ARG A 111 19.29 10.83 -22.52
N LYS A 112 19.81 10.66 -21.30
CA LYS A 112 20.86 11.52 -20.72
C LYS A 112 22.28 11.15 -21.16
N GLY A 113 22.45 10.14 -22.01
CA GLY A 113 23.76 9.71 -22.53
C GLY A 113 24.48 8.69 -21.66
N TYR A 114 23.83 8.10 -20.65
CA TYR A 114 24.41 7.01 -19.87
C TYR A 114 24.24 5.67 -20.60
N ASN A 115 25.34 4.93 -20.74
CA ASN A 115 25.31 3.54 -21.20
C ASN A 115 25.00 2.62 -20.02
N ILE A 116 23.89 1.88 -20.11
CA ILE A 116 23.40 0.99 -19.05
C ILE A 116 23.56 -0.43 -19.53
N SER A 117 24.53 -1.15 -18.96
CA SER A 117 24.74 -2.57 -19.16
C SER A 117 24.09 -3.35 -18.01
N PRO A 118 23.41 -4.48 -18.27
CA PRO A 118 23.01 -5.40 -17.19
C PRO A 118 24.26 -5.82 -16.41
N SER A 119 24.22 -5.74 -15.08
CA SER A 119 25.28 -6.29 -14.24
C SER A 119 25.04 -7.79 -14.08
N ASP A 120 26.03 -8.62 -14.43
CA ASP A 120 25.99 -10.08 -14.34
C ASP A 120 25.97 -10.64 -12.90
N GLN A 121 25.63 -9.84 -11.88
CA GLN A 121 25.77 -10.23 -10.49
C GLN A 121 24.47 -10.75 -9.84
N LYS A 122 24.53 -12.05 -9.52
CA LYS A 122 23.94 -12.80 -8.39
C LYS A 122 22.60 -13.52 -8.61
N THR A 123 22.71 -14.74 -9.12
CA THR A 123 22.05 -15.91 -8.52
C THR A 123 23.01 -16.50 -7.47
N ALA A 124 22.68 -16.35 -6.20
CA ALA A 124 23.18 -17.16 -5.09
C ALA A 124 21.97 -17.49 -4.21
#